data_AF-A0A7S2IWG4-F1
#
_entry.id   AF-A0A7S2IWG4-F1
#
_cell.length_a   1.000
_cell.length_b   1.000
_cell.length_c   1.000
_cell.angle_alpha   90.00
_cell.angle_beta   90.00
_cell.angle_gamma   90.00
#
_symmetry.space_group_name_H-M   'P 1'
#
loop_
_entity.id
_entity.type
_entity.pdbx_description
1 polymer ?
#
loop_
_entity_poly.entity_id
_entity_poly.type
_entity_poly.pdbx_seq_one_letter_code
_entity_poly.pdbx_strand_id
1 'polypeptide(L)'
;SIRHPFVLEPLDNEKGFHCGVEVHACEWSYGGEQRQWGSDWHAGNAVNPTGITCYVPRESPGHAFWESLVLGKTGLCEDEVLRIVQALGRTWAAAAHHPLTRSCLHF
;
A
#
# COMPACT_ATOMS: atom_id res chain seq x y z
N SER A 1 8.28 16.04 -6.75
CA SER A 1 7.16 16.91 -6.36
C SER A 1 5.89 16.10 -6.46
N ILE A 2 4.94 16.34 -5.56
CA ILE A 2 3.56 15.79 -5.44
C ILE A 2 3.37 14.72 -4.34
N ARG A 3 2.20 14.86 -3.70
CA ARG A 3 1.71 14.39 -2.40
C ARG A 3 0.76 13.20 -2.63
N HIS A 4 0.16 12.58 -1.61
CA HIS A 4 -1.31 12.42 -1.41
C HIS A 4 -1.52 11.13 -0.59
N PRO A 5 -2.56 10.98 0.22
CA PRO A 5 -3.25 9.69 0.28
C PRO A 5 -4.63 9.81 -0.31
N PHE A 6 -5.22 8.68 -0.67
CA PHE A 6 -6.53 8.65 -1.29
C PHE A 6 -7.40 7.56 -0.66
N VAL A 7 -8.71 7.77 -0.77
CA VAL A 7 -9.74 6.82 -0.41
C VAL A 7 -10.30 6.27 -1.71
N LEU A 8 -10.31 4.95 -1.84
CA LEU A 8 -10.96 4.24 -2.93
C LEU A 8 -12.21 3.54 -2.39
N GLU A 9 -13.30 3.66 -3.14
CA GLU A 9 -14.52 2.90 -2.90
C GLU A 9 -14.40 1.50 -3.52
N PRO A 10 -15.00 0.49 -2.88
CA PRO A 10 -15.04 -0.85 -3.43
C PRO A 10 -16.01 -0.93 -4.62
N LEU A 11 -15.65 -1.68 -5.66
CA LEU A 11 -16.52 -1.90 -6.83
C LEU A 11 -17.74 -2.77 -6.51
N ASP A 12 -17.68 -3.56 -5.43
CA ASP A 12 -18.76 -4.35 -4.85
C ASP A 12 -19.02 -3.90 -3.41
N ASN A 13 -20.29 -3.60 -3.08
CA ASN A 13 -20.74 -3.09 -1.77
C ASN A 13 -20.42 -3.99 -0.54
N GLU A 14 -19.76 -5.13 -0.75
CA GLU A 14 -19.35 -6.07 0.29
C GLU A 14 -17.90 -5.86 0.76
N LYS A 15 -17.07 -5.15 0.00
CA LYS A 15 -15.71 -4.80 0.42
C LYS A 15 -15.76 -3.48 1.19
N GLY A 16 -14.86 -3.28 2.15
CA GLY A 16 -14.74 -2.01 2.87
C GLY A 16 -14.04 -0.95 2.03
N PHE A 17 -13.98 0.29 2.52
CA PHE A 17 -13.15 1.35 1.93
C PHE A 17 -11.68 0.91 1.90
N HIS A 18 -11.00 1.21 0.79
CA HIS A 18 -9.55 1.06 0.66
C HIS A 18 -8.89 2.43 0.76
N CYS A 19 -7.71 2.51 1.36
CA CYS A 19 -6.88 3.69 1.23
C CYS A 19 -5.43 3.32 0.95
N GLY A 20 -4.70 4.25 0.36
CA GLY A 20 -3.26 4.15 0.17
C GLY A 20 -2.60 5.51 0.28
N VAL A 21 -1.28 5.48 0.52
CA VAL A 21 -0.43 6.67 0.60
C VAL A 21 0.34 6.82 -0.71
N GLU A 22 0.06 7.89 -1.43
CA GLU A 22 0.81 8.38 -2.59
C GLU A 22 2.07 9.16 -2.16
N VAL A 23 3.22 8.70 -2.60
CA VAL A 23 4.47 9.44 -2.50
C VAL A 23 5.36 9.09 -3.69
N HIS A 24 5.98 10.10 -4.29
CA HIS A 24 6.81 9.95 -5.50
C HIS A 24 6.07 9.20 -6.63
N ALA A 25 4.80 9.59 -6.90
CA ALA A 25 3.94 9.00 -7.92
C ALA A 25 3.68 7.48 -7.76
N CYS A 26 3.88 6.95 -6.55
CA CYS A 26 3.59 5.58 -6.19
C CYS A 26 2.54 5.55 -5.09
N GLU A 27 1.44 4.85 -5.32
CA GLU A 27 0.42 4.54 -4.30
C GLU A 27 0.86 3.30 -3.52
N TRP A 28 1.10 3.44 -2.21
CA TRP A 28 1.41 2.35 -1.30
C TRP A 28 0.20 1.98 -0.46
N SER A 29 -0.14 0.71 -0.38
CA SER A 29 -1.28 0.23 0.40
C SER A 29 -1.01 -1.16 0.98
N TYR A 30 -1.83 -1.58 1.94
CA TYR A 30 -1.69 -2.88 2.61
C TYR A 30 -2.96 -3.72 2.48
N GLY A 31 -2.79 -4.99 2.11
CA GLY A 31 -3.90 -5.93 1.94
C GLY A 31 -3.53 -7.38 2.27
N GLY A 32 -4.54 -8.25 2.25
CA GLY A 32 -4.37 -9.70 2.42
C GLY A 32 -3.94 -10.41 1.15
N GLU A 33 -3.84 -9.70 0.02
CA GLU A 33 -3.39 -10.28 -1.24
C GLU A 33 -1.89 -10.59 -1.18
N GLN A 34 -1.54 -11.87 -1.31
CA GLN A 34 -0.15 -12.26 -1.50
C GLN A 34 0.28 -11.87 -2.92
N ARG A 35 1.04 -10.79 -3.07
CA ARG A 35 1.65 -10.45 -4.37
C ARG A 35 3.16 -10.37 -4.24
N GLN A 36 3.85 -11.11 -5.11
CA GLN A 36 5.29 -10.95 -5.30
C GLN A 36 5.52 -9.65 -6.06
N TRP A 37 6.21 -8.71 -5.43
CA TRP A 37 6.58 -7.43 -6.04
C TRP A 37 7.80 -7.61 -6.94
N GLY A 38 7.59 -7.67 -8.26
CA GLY A 38 8.66 -7.84 -9.25
C GLY A 38 9.39 -9.20 -9.14
N SER A 39 9.90 -9.72 -10.25
CA SER A 39 10.77 -10.91 -10.24
C SER A 39 12.06 -10.71 -9.44
N ASP A 40 12.39 -9.46 -9.11
CA ASP A 40 13.72 -9.07 -8.63
C ASP A 40 13.71 -8.58 -7.17
N TRP A 41 12.53 -8.47 -6.53
CA TRP A 41 12.42 -8.08 -5.12
C TRP A 41 12.19 -9.29 -4.21
N HIS A 42 13.20 -10.15 -4.13
CA HIS A 42 13.28 -11.17 -3.10
C HIS A 42 13.84 -10.53 -1.82
N ALA A 43 12.99 -10.22 -0.84
CA ALA A 43 13.41 -10.03 0.54
C ALA A 43 13.83 -11.39 1.15
N GLY A 44 14.86 -12.01 0.58
CA GLY A 44 15.35 -13.32 0.97
C GLY A 44 14.34 -14.46 0.81
N ASN A 45 14.79 -15.66 1.14
CA ASN A 45 14.04 -16.94 1.19
C ASN A 45 12.92 -16.97 2.24
N ALA A 46 12.30 -15.83 2.59
CA ALA A 46 11.32 -15.77 3.66
C ALA A 46 9.96 -16.28 3.18
N VAL A 47 9.46 -17.31 3.86
CA VAL A 47 8.18 -18.01 3.66
C VAL A 47 6.95 -17.13 3.97
N ASN A 48 7.11 -15.80 4.09
CA ASN A 48 6.01 -14.90 4.45
C ASN A 48 5.98 -13.64 3.54
N PRO A 49 5.13 -13.62 2.50
CA PRO A 49 5.04 -12.49 1.59
C PRO A 49 4.47 -11.25 2.32
N THR A 50 5.03 -10.07 2.01
CA THR A 50 4.48 -8.80 2.49
C THR A 50 3.07 -8.59 1.93
N GLY A 51 2.21 -7.92 2.70
CA GLY A 51 0.91 -7.45 2.22
C GLY A 51 0.96 -6.04 1.64
N ILE A 52 2.15 -5.42 1.59
CA ILE A 52 2.29 -4.08 1.02
C ILE A 52 2.34 -4.16 -0.50
N THR A 53 1.51 -3.38 -1.17
CA THR A 53 1.45 -3.25 -2.63
C THR A 53 1.76 -1.83 -3.07
N CYS A 54 2.23 -1.69 -4.30
CA CYS A 54 2.44 -0.40 -4.94
C CYS A 54 1.72 -0.33 -6.30
N TYR A 55 0.95 0.72 -6.54
CA TYR A 55 0.23 0.92 -7.80
C TYR A 55 0.48 2.31 -8.37
N VAL A 56 0.08 2.47 -9.63
CA VAL A 56 -0.16 3.80 -10.18
C VAL A 56 -1.24 4.46 -9.33
N PRO A 57 -1.06 5.71 -8.88
CA PRO A 57 -2.00 6.34 -7.99
C PRO A 57 -3.41 6.32 -8.55
N ARG A 58 -4.38 5.94 -7.71
CA ARG A 58 -5.83 5.90 -8.04
C ARG A 58 -6.23 4.73 -8.94
N GLU A 59 -5.32 3.80 -9.20
CA GLU A 59 -5.53 2.66 -10.09
C GLU A 59 -5.40 1.31 -9.35
N SER A 60 -5.63 1.28 -8.03
CA SER A 60 -5.63 0.01 -7.28
C SER A 60 -6.66 -0.97 -7.86
N PRO A 61 -6.25 -2.20 -8.24
CA PRO A 61 -7.16 -3.17 -8.84
C PRO A 61 -8.35 -3.51 -7.95
N GLY A 62 -9.55 -3.57 -8.53
CA GLY A 62 -10.77 -3.95 -7.80
C GLY A 62 -11.42 -2.81 -7.00
N HIS A 63 -10.88 -1.59 -7.08
CA HIS A 63 -11.41 -0.41 -6.40
C HIS A 63 -11.63 0.75 -7.38
N ALA A 64 -12.65 1.57 -7.12
CA ALA A 64 -12.91 2.82 -7.82
C ALA A 64 -12.36 3.99 -7.01
N PHE A 65 -11.68 4.93 -7.67
CA PHE A 65 -11.21 6.14 -7.02
C PHE A 65 -12.36 7.04 -6.59
N TRP A 66 -12.31 7.50 -5.33
CA TRP A 66 -13.25 8.47 -4.80
C TRP A 66 -12.58 9.84 -4.60
N GLU A 67 -11.60 9.94 -3.71
CA GLU A 67 -10.99 11.23 -3.36
C GLU A 67 -9.52 11.13 -2.95
N SER A 68 -8.82 12.27 -2.95
CA SER A 68 -7.47 12.42 -2.41
C SER A 68 -7.43 13.49 -1.34
N LEU A 69 -6.81 13.18 -0.20
CA LEU A 69 -6.56 14.10 0.90
C LEU A 69 -5.08 14.52 0.89
N VAL A 70 -4.80 15.76 1.27
CA VAL A 70 -3.41 16.27 1.33
C VAL A 70 -2.88 16.14 2.75
N LEU A 71 -1.99 15.18 3.00
CA LEU A 71 -1.37 15.02 4.33
C LEU A 71 -0.19 15.95 4.61
N GLY A 72 0.53 16.42 3.59
CA GLY A 72 1.72 17.24 3.79
C GLY A 72 2.79 17.02 2.73
N LYS A 73 4.04 17.33 3.07
CA LYS A 73 5.22 17.09 2.24
C LYS A 73 6.22 16.28 3.06
N THR A 74 6.97 15.43 2.38
CA THR A 74 8.13 14.75 2.96
C THR A 74 9.42 15.33 2.36
N GLY A 75 10.47 15.41 3.17
CA GLY A 75 11.82 15.72 2.71
C GLY A 75 12.58 14.48 2.19
N LEU A 76 11.95 13.30 2.28
CA LEU A 76 12.57 12.04 1.91
C LEU A 76 12.59 11.85 0.40
N CYS A 77 13.71 11.36 -0.14
CA CYS A 77 13.81 10.92 -1.52
C CYS A 77 13.14 9.56 -1.75
N GLU A 78 13.05 9.15 -3.01
CA GLU A 78 12.42 7.88 -3.40
C GLU A 78 13.08 6.67 -2.74
N ASP A 79 14.41 6.62 -2.72
CA ASP A 79 15.18 5.53 -2.06
C ASP A 79 14.92 5.47 -0.54
N GLU A 80 14.75 6.62 0.11
CA GLU A 80 14.46 6.69 1.53
C GLU A 80 13.06 6.16 1.85
N VAL A 81 12.07 6.56 1.04
CA VAL A 81 10.71 6.02 1.13
C VAL A 81 10.70 4.51 0.89
N LEU A 82 11.42 4.06 -0.15
CA LEU A 82 11.50 2.64 -0.46
C LEU A 82 12.11 1.85 0.70
N ARG A 83 13.21 2.31 1.31
CA ARG A 83 13.80 1.68 2.49
C ARG A 83 12.81 1.56 3.67
N ILE A 84 11.98 2.58 3.88
CA ILE A 84 10.94 2.55 4.92
C ILE A 84 9.89 1.48 4.60
N VAL A 85 9.36 1.47 3.38
CA VAL A 85 8.37 0.49 2.95
C VAL A 85 8.90 -0.95 3.05
N GLN A 86 10.14 -1.17 2.63
CA GLN A 86 10.81 -2.47 2.75
C GLN A 86 10.97 -2.91 4.20
N ALA A 87 11.27 -1.98 5.12
CA ALA A 87 11.33 -2.27 6.55
C ALA A 87 9.94 -2.60 7.11
N LEU A 88 8.90 -1.86 6.71
CA LEU A 88 7.51 -2.18 7.06
C LEU A 88 7.10 -3.55 6.55
N GLY A 89 7.48 -3.92 5.32
CA GLY A 89 7.13 -5.21 4.73
C GLY A 89 7.57 -6.44 5.54
N ARG A 90 8.58 -6.29 6.41
CA ARG A 90 9.03 -7.35 7.35
C ARG A 90 8.04 -7.63 8.48
N THR A 91 7.18 -6.65 8.81
CA THR A 91 6.19 -6.76 9.90
C THR A 91 4.76 -6.77 9.36
N TRP A 92 4.54 -6.19 8.18
CA TRP A 92 3.26 -6.17 7.47
C TRP A 92 3.18 -7.31 6.45
N ALA A 93 3.07 -8.53 6.97
CA ALA A 93 2.85 -9.74 6.19
C ALA A 93 1.39 -9.84 5.70
N ALA A 94 1.16 -10.29 4.47
CA ALA A 94 -0.19 -10.41 3.89
C ALA A 94 -1.10 -11.31 4.75
N ALA A 95 -0.53 -12.40 5.29
CA ALA A 95 -1.26 -13.33 6.16
C ALA A 95 -1.72 -12.72 7.49
N ALA A 96 -1.16 -11.57 7.90
CA ALA A 96 -1.57 -10.86 9.11
C ALA A 96 -2.69 -9.85 8.85
N HIS A 97 -3.15 -9.69 7.60
CA HIS A 97 -4.22 -8.76 7.28
C HIS A 97 -5.52 -9.12 8.01
N HIS A 98 -6.09 -8.13 8.69
CA HIS A 98 -7.34 -8.26 9.41
C HIS A 98 -8.15 -6.97 9.26
N PRO A 99 -9.40 -7.02 8.75
CA PRO A 99 -10.19 -5.82 8.43
C PRO A 99 -10.33 -4.82 9.58
N LEU A 100 -10.37 -5.30 10.83
CA LEU A 100 -10.63 -4.47 12.01
C LEU A 100 -9.39 -4.08 12.83
N THR A 101 -8.27 -4.77 12.66
CA THR A 101 -7.11 -4.61 13.57
C THR A 101 -5.78 -4.47 12.85
N ARG A 102 -5.76 -4.74 11.53
CA ARG A 102 -4.57 -4.62 10.68
C ARG A 102 -5.00 -4.58 9.22
N SER A 103 -5.45 -3.41 8.76
CA SER A 103 -5.96 -3.18 7.40
C SER A 103 -5.21 -2.03 6.73
N CYS A 104 -5.55 -1.71 5.48
CA CYS A 104 -5.01 -0.54 4.76
C CYS A 104 -5.18 0.78 5.53
N LEU A 105 -6.22 0.92 6.36
CA LEU A 105 -6.46 2.13 7.17
C LEU A 105 -5.46 2.27 8.33
N HIS A 106 -4.84 1.18 8.77
CA HIS A 106 -3.86 1.18 9.86
C HIS A 106 -2.43 1.38 9.35
N PHE A 107 -2.21 1.08 8.08
CA PHE A 107 -0.91 1.16 7.40
C PHE A 107 -0.57 2.62 7.11
#